data_AF-A0A060N1H1-F1
#
_entry.id   AF-A0A060N1H1-F1
#
_cell.length_a   1.000
_cell.length_b   1.000
_cell.length_c   1.000
_cell.angle_alpha   90.00
_cell.angle_beta   90.00
_cell.angle_gamma   90.00
#
_symmetry.space_group_name_H-M   'P 1'
#
loop_
_entity.id
_entity.type
_entity.pdbx_description
1 polymer ?
#
loop_
_entity_poly.entity_id
_entity_poly.type
_entity_poly.pdbx_seq_one_letter_code
_entity_poly.pdbx_strand_id
1 'polypeptide(L)'
;MKFNCKVSSNPSKARKALYTAPASQRAILMSARLSKELREKYNVIAIPIHKDDEVKIIKGHQKVAGKVTAVRRSKYVINIDKLTKTKANGQTVPVAIRPSNVIITKLFLNKDREAYLAKKAESRKSYKDLVAKRNEEVAKVFKAAYPDLTMDIFGKKVEPITEKKPIRIPSKKMAEKLMSKPTLRAYKTGIKVHKAKNAIAAYKAALAKKIAK
;
A
#
# COMPACT_ATOMS: atom_id res chain seq x y z
N MET A 1 -3.14 5.51 7.10
CA MET A 1 -2.27 6.54 7.73
C MET A 1 -0.93 5.90 8.05
N LYS A 2 0.20 6.60 7.91
CA LYS A 2 1.50 6.08 8.37
C LYS A 2 1.60 6.31 9.88
N PHE A 3 2.11 5.33 10.62
CA PHE A 3 2.24 5.43 12.08
C PHE A 3 3.64 5.87 12.52
N ASN A 4 4.65 5.73 11.65
CA ASN A 4 6.01 6.15 11.95
C ASN A 4 6.17 7.67 11.76
N CYS A 5 6.47 8.37 12.86
CA CYS A 5 6.69 9.82 12.89
C CYS A 5 7.92 10.28 12.08
N LYS A 6 8.94 9.42 11.91
CA LYS A 6 10.17 9.74 11.17
C LYS A 6 9.97 9.78 9.65
N VAL A 7 8.92 9.14 9.14
CA VAL A 7 8.63 9.10 7.71
C VAL A 7 7.83 10.34 7.34
N SER A 8 8.31 11.17 6.42
CA SER A 8 7.57 12.36 5.96
C SER A 8 6.49 12.01 4.92
N SER A 9 5.40 12.78 4.88
CA SER A 9 4.31 12.69 3.89
C SER A 9 4.26 13.93 3.00
N ASN A 10 5.19 14.87 3.23
CA ASN A 10 5.25 16.10 2.46
C ASN A 10 5.70 15.75 1.02
N PRO A 11 4.90 16.07 -0.01
CA PRO A 11 5.22 15.78 -1.41
C PRO A 11 6.55 16.41 -1.86
N SER A 12 6.88 17.60 -1.36
CA SER A 12 8.11 18.32 -1.73
C SER A 12 9.35 17.58 -1.24
N LYS A 13 9.32 17.03 -0.01
CA LYS A 13 10.42 16.22 0.53
C LYS A 13 10.60 14.92 -0.27
N ALA A 14 9.49 14.26 -0.63
CA ALA A 14 9.51 13.04 -1.43
C ALA A 14 10.06 13.27 -2.86
N ARG A 15 9.64 14.36 -3.53
CA ARG A 15 10.15 14.73 -4.86
C ARG A 15 11.63 15.08 -4.81
N LYS A 16 12.06 15.86 -3.79
CA LYS A 16 13.49 16.18 -3.60
C LYS A 16 14.32 14.90 -3.47
N ALA A 17 13.91 13.97 -2.61
CA ALA A 17 14.59 12.69 -2.43
C ALA A 17 14.72 11.89 -3.74
N LEU A 18 13.71 11.88 -4.61
CA LEU A 18 13.78 11.22 -5.92
C LEU A 18 14.80 11.89 -6.85
N TYR A 19 14.74 13.21 -7.01
CA TYR A 19 15.59 13.89 -8.00
C TYR A 19 17.05 14.02 -7.55
N THR A 20 17.29 14.13 -6.24
CA THR A 20 18.65 14.26 -5.68
C THR A 20 19.24 12.93 -5.20
N ALA A 21 18.61 11.80 -5.49
CA ALA A 21 19.10 10.48 -5.05
C ALA A 21 20.51 10.19 -5.60
N PRO A 22 21.42 9.62 -4.80
CA PRO A 22 22.72 9.13 -5.26
C PRO A 22 22.58 7.87 -6.14
N ALA A 23 23.60 7.55 -6.93
CA ALA A 23 23.54 6.49 -7.94
C ALA A 23 23.14 5.10 -7.39
N SER A 24 23.58 4.76 -6.17
CA SER A 24 23.22 3.51 -5.48
C SER A 24 21.71 3.41 -5.22
N GLN A 25 21.12 4.49 -4.68
CA GLN A 25 19.67 4.58 -4.46
C GLN A 25 18.91 4.59 -5.78
N ARG A 26 19.42 5.27 -6.81
CA ARG A 26 18.80 5.26 -8.15
C ARG A 26 18.72 3.86 -8.73
N ALA A 27 19.72 3.00 -8.50
CA ALA A 27 19.67 1.61 -8.95
C ALA A 27 18.50 0.85 -8.31
N ILE A 28 18.25 1.05 -7.01
CA ILE A 28 17.14 0.43 -6.29
C ILE A 28 15.79 0.96 -6.80
N LEU A 29 15.69 2.28 -6.98
CA LEU A 29 14.50 2.94 -7.52
C LEU A 29 14.19 2.49 -8.96
N MET A 30 15.23 2.18 -9.74
CA MET A 30 15.14 1.63 -11.09
C MET A 30 15.02 0.10 -11.10
N SER A 31 14.04 -0.41 -10.35
CA SER A 31 13.68 -1.83 -10.36
C SER A 31 12.56 -2.14 -11.35
N ALA A 32 12.58 -3.35 -11.88
CA ALA A 32 11.52 -3.88 -12.74
C ALA A 32 10.99 -5.21 -12.20
N ARG A 33 9.76 -5.54 -12.59
CA ARG A 33 9.08 -6.76 -12.16
C ARG A 33 9.63 -7.96 -12.93
N LEU A 34 9.78 -9.09 -12.25
CA LEU A 34 10.13 -10.36 -12.89
C LEU A 34 8.90 -10.96 -13.59
N SER A 35 9.12 -11.82 -14.60
CA SER A 35 8.08 -12.67 -15.19
C SER A 35 7.51 -13.66 -14.18
N LYS A 36 6.38 -14.32 -14.48
CA LYS A 36 5.77 -15.28 -13.55
C LYS A 36 6.72 -16.45 -13.26
N GLU A 37 7.31 -17.02 -14.30
CA GLU A 37 8.30 -18.10 -14.24
C GLU A 37 9.49 -17.74 -13.32
N LEU A 38 10.07 -16.54 -13.51
CA LEU A 38 11.19 -16.09 -12.68
C LEU A 38 10.78 -15.81 -11.23
N ARG A 39 9.54 -15.37 -10.98
CA ARG A 39 9.02 -15.19 -9.62
C ARG A 39 8.85 -16.51 -8.90
N GLU A 40 8.42 -17.55 -9.59
CA GLU A 40 8.27 -18.88 -9.01
C GLU A 40 9.65 -19.47 -8.70
N LYS A 41 10.60 -19.35 -9.64
CA LYS A 41 11.96 -19.84 -9.47
C LYS A 41 12.72 -19.17 -8.31
N TYR A 42 12.69 -17.84 -8.23
CA TYR A 42 13.49 -17.09 -7.24
C TYR A 42 12.68 -16.57 -6.05
N ASN A 43 11.35 -16.73 -6.02
CA ASN A 43 10.45 -16.16 -5.01
C ASN A 43 10.59 -14.62 -4.81
N VAL A 44 11.09 -13.89 -5.80
CA VAL A 44 11.28 -12.43 -5.77
C VAL A 44 10.34 -11.74 -6.77
N ILE A 45 9.75 -10.59 -6.39
CA ILE A 45 8.81 -9.87 -7.27
C ILE A 45 9.53 -8.97 -8.29
N ALA A 46 10.56 -8.25 -7.84
CA ALA A 46 11.24 -7.22 -8.61
C ALA A 46 12.72 -7.10 -8.19
N ILE A 47 13.57 -6.71 -9.13
CA ILE A 47 15.01 -6.52 -8.93
C ILE A 47 15.48 -5.27 -9.69
N PRO A 48 16.54 -4.57 -9.24
CA PRO A 48 17.21 -3.54 -10.05
C PRO A 48 17.57 -4.06 -11.44
N ILE A 49 17.20 -3.30 -12.48
CA ILE A 49 17.56 -3.67 -13.86
C ILE A 49 19.08 -3.61 -14.03
N HIS A 50 19.62 -4.63 -14.70
CA HIS A 50 21.00 -4.67 -15.14
C HIS A 50 21.08 -4.45 -16.66
N LYS A 51 22.28 -4.09 -17.15
CA LYS A 51 22.58 -4.27 -18.57
C LYS A 51 22.47 -5.76 -18.91
N ASP A 52 22.16 -6.09 -20.15
CA ASP A 52 22.06 -7.48 -20.59
C ASP A 52 20.88 -8.31 -20.05
N ASP A 53 20.03 -7.77 -19.18
CA ASP A 53 18.73 -8.39 -18.88
C ASP A 53 17.86 -8.41 -20.15
N GLU A 54 17.13 -9.49 -20.39
CA GLU A 54 16.09 -9.51 -21.41
C GLU A 54 14.78 -9.02 -20.81
N VAL A 55 14.11 -8.15 -21.55
CA VAL A 55 12.93 -7.46 -21.06
C VAL A 55 11.82 -7.37 -22.10
N LYS A 56 10.58 -7.32 -21.61
CA LYS A 56 9.36 -7.11 -22.40
C LYS A 56 8.63 -5.87 -21.92
N ILE A 57 8.30 -4.96 -22.83
CA ILE A 57 7.55 -3.75 -22.51
C ILE A 57 6.06 -4.09 -22.33
N ILE A 58 5.48 -3.63 -21.23
CA ILE A 58 4.06 -3.86 -20.88
C ILE A 58 3.22 -2.64 -21.22
N LYS A 59 3.72 -1.46 -20.86
CA LYS A 59 3.00 -0.19 -20.94
C LYS A 59 3.67 0.73 -21.94
N GLY A 60 2.86 1.36 -22.79
CA GLY A 60 3.31 2.27 -23.84
C GLY A 60 2.92 1.76 -25.23
N HIS A 61 3.26 2.56 -26.24
CA HIS A 61 2.93 2.25 -27.64
C HIS A 61 3.73 1.06 -28.17
N GLN A 62 5.02 0.97 -27.82
CA GLN A 62 5.91 -0.08 -28.29
C GLN A 62 5.88 -1.28 -27.33
N LYS A 63 5.39 -2.43 -27.78
CA LYS A 63 5.28 -3.70 -27.00
C LYS A 63 6.34 -4.72 -27.41
N VAL A 64 7.55 -4.24 -27.67
CA VAL A 64 8.66 -5.07 -28.15
C VAL A 64 9.38 -5.73 -26.97
N ALA A 65 9.94 -6.91 -27.20
CA ALA A 65 10.87 -7.58 -26.30
C ALA A 65 12.30 -7.41 -26.83
N GLY A 66 13.26 -7.21 -25.94
CA GLY A 66 14.64 -6.99 -26.31
C GLY A 66 15.57 -7.01 -25.11
N LYS A 67 16.87 -7.00 -25.40
CA LYS A 67 17.93 -6.97 -24.39
C LYS A 67 18.17 -5.53 -23.94
N VAL A 68 18.45 -5.31 -22.66
CA VAL A 68 18.78 -3.96 -22.16
C VAL A 68 20.20 -3.59 -22.58
N THR A 69 20.34 -2.59 -23.45
CA THR A 69 21.64 -2.09 -23.90
C THR A 69 22.31 -1.21 -22.85
N ALA A 70 21.55 -0.28 -22.27
CA ALA A 70 22.09 0.70 -21.34
C ALA A 70 21.07 1.12 -20.27
N VAL A 71 21.55 1.30 -19.05
CA VAL A 71 20.77 1.79 -17.91
C VAL A 71 21.22 3.21 -17.55
N ARG A 72 20.43 4.22 -17.95
CA ARG A 72 20.74 5.63 -17.73
C ARG A 72 20.13 6.13 -16.41
N ARG A 73 20.88 5.96 -15.32
CA ARG A 73 20.47 6.37 -13.95
C ARG A 73 20.26 7.88 -13.78
N SER A 74 20.94 8.71 -14.58
CA SER A 74 20.75 10.17 -14.53
C SER A 74 19.33 10.58 -14.94
N LYS A 75 18.76 9.90 -15.94
CA LYS A 75 17.44 10.21 -16.51
C LYS A 75 16.32 9.25 -16.09
N TYR A 76 16.59 8.27 -15.22
CA TYR A 76 15.64 7.21 -14.82
C TYR A 76 15.09 6.38 -15.98
N VAL A 77 15.94 6.10 -16.96
CA VAL A 77 15.56 5.49 -18.23
C VAL A 77 16.45 4.30 -18.57
N ILE A 78 15.88 3.32 -19.27
CA ILE A 78 16.56 2.21 -19.91
C ILE A 78 16.44 2.31 -21.43
N ASN A 79 17.46 1.84 -22.13
CA ASN A 79 17.47 1.66 -23.58
C ASN A 79 17.40 0.16 -23.86
N ILE A 80 16.55 -0.22 -24.82
CA ILE A 80 16.32 -1.62 -25.19
C ILE A 80 16.78 -1.81 -26.64
N ASP A 81 17.48 -2.91 -26.87
CA ASP A 81 17.92 -3.33 -28.20
C ASP A 81 16.70 -3.62 -29.08
N LYS A 82 16.74 -3.20 -30.35
CA LYS A 82 15.60 -3.13 -31.30
C LYS A 82 14.55 -2.04 -31.03
N LEU A 83 14.68 -1.26 -29.95
CA LEU A 83 13.79 -0.14 -29.68
C LEU A 83 14.41 1.19 -30.11
N THR A 84 14.39 1.45 -31.42
CA THR A 84 15.00 2.64 -32.02
C THR A 84 14.01 3.45 -32.84
N LYS A 85 14.30 4.73 -33.03
CA LYS A 85 13.63 5.62 -33.98
C LYS A 85 14.67 6.18 -34.95
N THR A 86 14.32 6.29 -36.22
CA THR A 86 15.13 6.95 -37.24
C THR A 86 14.89 8.46 -37.18
N LYS A 87 15.98 9.23 -37.25
CA LYS A 87 15.94 10.68 -37.44
C LYS A 87 15.79 11.01 -38.93
N ALA A 88 15.47 12.26 -39.25
CA ALA A 88 15.40 12.74 -40.63
C ALA A 88 16.74 12.59 -41.40
N ASN A 89 17.87 12.62 -40.69
CA ASN A 89 19.20 12.40 -41.25
C ASN A 89 19.58 10.90 -41.44
N GLY A 90 18.62 9.98 -41.29
CA GLY A 90 18.83 8.53 -41.44
C GLY A 90 19.46 7.82 -40.23
N GLN A 91 20.00 8.54 -39.24
CA GLN A 91 20.59 7.91 -38.06
C GLN A 91 19.54 7.33 -37.12
N THR A 92 19.83 6.17 -36.52
CA THR A 92 18.97 5.53 -35.51
C THR A 92 19.32 5.98 -34.10
N VAL A 93 18.30 6.22 -33.28
CA VAL A 93 18.45 6.61 -31.87
C VAL A 93 17.58 5.71 -30.99
N PRO A 94 18.10 5.20 -29.87
CA PRO A 94 17.32 4.38 -28.95
C PRO A 94 16.21 5.18 -28.27
N VAL A 95 15.05 4.56 -28.12
CA VAL A 95 13.92 5.14 -27.39
C VAL A 95 14.08 4.89 -25.90
N ALA A 96 13.90 5.97 -25.13
CA ALA A 96 13.95 5.97 -23.69
C ALA A 96 12.69 5.32 -23.08
N ILE A 97 12.85 4.27 -22.28
CA ILE A 97 11.76 3.63 -21.54
C ILE A 97 12.00 3.67 -20.03
N ARG A 98 10.96 3.86 -19.22
CA ARG A 98 11.04 3.77 -17.76
C ARG A 98 11.02 2.30 -17.31
N PRO A 99 11.89 1.86 -16.38
CA PRO A 99 11.97 0.46 -15.94
C PRO A 99 10.65 -0.09 -15.35
N SER A 100 9.81 0.76 -14.75
CA SER A 100 8.50 0.36 -14.19
C SER A 100 7.50 -0.12 -15.23
N ASN A 101 7.71 0.20 -16.51
CA ASN A 101 6.81 -0.15 -17.62
C ASN A 101 7.16 -1.51 -18.25
N VAL A 102 8.11 -2.22 -17.66
CA VAL A 102 8.79 -3.35 -18.26
C VAL A 102 8.78 -4.54 -17.29
N ILE A 103 8.69 -5.75 -17.85
CA ILE A 103 8.92 -7.02 -17.14
C ILE A 103 10.23 -7.63 -17.63
N ILE A 104 11.04 -8.13 -16.70
CA ILE A 104 12.24 -8.92 -17.01
C ILE A 104 11.80 -10.34 -17.34
N THR A 105 12.19 -10.82 -18.51
CA THR A 105 11.91 -12.18 -19.01
C THR A 105 13.06 -13.12 -18.73
N LYS A 106 14.31 -12.69 -18.92
CA LYS A 106 15.51 -13.42 -18.52
C LYS A 106 16.47 -12.51 -17.77
N LEU A 107 17.06 -13.03 -16.71
CA LEU A 107 18.03 -12.32 -15.90
C LEU A 107 19.43 -12.62 -16.39
N PHE A 108 20.26 -11.59 -16.48
CA PHE A 108 21.70 -11.77 -16.49
C PHE A 108 22.15 -12.13 -15.07
N LEU A 109 22.82 -13.26 -14.87
CA LEU A 109 23.23 -13.75 -13.56
C LEU A 109 24.74 -13.58 -13.35
N ASN A 110 25.08 -12.93 -12.24
CA ASN A 110 26.44 -12.82 -11.70
C ASN A 110 26.40 -13.29 -10.24
N LYS A 111 27.54 -13.68 -9.67
CA LYS A 111 27.67 -14.10 -8.27
C LYS A 111 26.98 -13.14 -7.28
N ASP A 112 27.20 -11.83 -7.43
CA ASP A 112 26.59 -10.82 -6.55
C ASP A 112 25.07 -10.72 -6.71
N ARG A 113 24.57 -10.94 -7.93
CA ARG A 113 23.15 -10.84 -8.24
C ARG A 113 22.40 -12.07 -7.77
N GLU A 114 23.02 -13.24 -7.85
CA GLU A 114 22.54 -14.48 -7.24
C GLU A 114 22.48 -14.35 -5.72
N ALA A 115 23.55 -13.87 -5.09
CA ALA A 115 23.56 -13.58 -3.65
C ALA A 115 22.47 -12.57 -3.24
N TYR A 116 22.27 -11.52 -4.04
CA TYR A 116 21.20 -10.54 -3.82
C TYR A 116 19.79 -11.17 -3.93
N LEU A 117 19.58 -12.07 -4.90
CA LEU A 117 18.33 -12.79 -5.07
C LEU A 117 18.06 -13.73 -3.89
N ALA A 118 19.06 -14.51 -3.46
CA ALA A 118 18.96 -15.41 -2.32
C ALA A 118 18.57 -14.65 -1.04
N LYS A 119 19.30 -13.59 -0.71
CA LYS A 119 19.02 -12.73 0.45
C LYS A 119 17.59 -12.16 0.42
N LYS A 120 17.12 -11.76 -0.77
CA LYS A 120 15.77 -11.20 -0.93
C LYS A 120 14.68 -12.28 -0.82
N ALA A 121 14.96 -13.49 -1.29
CA ALA A 121 14.06 -14.64 -1.16
C ALA A 121 13.91 -15.07 0.31
N GLU A 122 15.03 -15.16 1.04
CA GLU A 122 15.07 -15.47 2.48
C GLU A 122 14.28 -14.44 3.30
N SER A 123 14.54 -13.15 3.08
CA SER A 123 13.82 -12.06 3.75
C SER A 123 12.30 -12.13 3.49
N ARG A 124 11.89 -12.55 2.29
CA ARG A 124 10.48 -12.72 1.97
C ARG A 124 9.88 -13.95 2.66
N LYS A 125 10.63 -15.04 2.75
CA LYS A 125 10.21 -16.28 3.43
C LYS A 125 10.01 -16.02 4.92
N SER A 126 11.00 -15.44 5.59
CA SER A 126 10.90 -15.11 7.02
C SER A 126 9.73 -14.18 7.33
N TYR A 127 9.49 -13.16 6.49
CA TYR A 127 8.32 -12.29 6.63
C TYR A 127 6.99 -13.05 6.48
N LYS A 128 6.88 -13.96 5.50
CA LYS A 128 5.68 -14.78 5.33
C LYS A 128 5.43 -15.67 6.55
N ASP A 129 6.48 -16.28 7.10
CA ASP A 129 6.38 -17.16 8.27
C ASP A 129 5.94 -16.36 9.52
N LEU A 130 6.49 -15.15 9.72
CA LEU A 130 6.08 -14.25 10.79
C LEU A 130 4.62 -13.80 10.66
N VAL A 131 4.18 -13.48 9.45
CA VAL A 131 2.79 -13.09 9.18
C VAL A 131 1.84 -14.27 9.41
N ALA A 132 2.21 -15.49 9.00
CA ALA A 132 1.42 -16.69 9.25
C ALA A 132 1.21 -16.92 10.75
N LYS A 133 2.29 -16.91 11.54
CA LYS A 133 2.22 -17.03 13.01
C LYS A 133 1.33 -15.98 13.65
N ARG A 134 1.50 -14.71 13.26
CA ARG A 134 0.66 -13.60 13.74
C ARG A 134 -0.81 -13.81 13.38
N ASN A 135 -1.10 -14.28 12.17
CA ASN A 135 -2.47 -14.52 11.75
C ASN A 135 -3.12 -15.67 12.53
N GLU A 136 -2.38 -16.73 12.84
CA GLU A 136 -2.85 -17.81 13.71
C GLU A 136 -3.14 -17.33 15.13
N GLU A 137 -2.26 -16.51 15.71
CA GLU A 137 -2.47 -15.90 17.03
C GLU A 137 -3.72 -15.00 17.04
N VAL A 138 -3.86 -14.13 16.04
CA VAL A 138 -5.03 -13.26 15.89
C VAL A 138 -6.31 -14.09 15.72
N ALA A 139 -6.26 -15.19 14.95
CA ALA A 139 -7.40 -16.08 14.78
C ALA A 139 -7.79 -16.76 16.09
N LYS A 140 -6.83 -17.16 16.93
CA LYS A 140 -7.09 -17.72 18.27
C LYS A 140 -7.76 -16.69 19.19
N VAL A 141 -7.21 -15.48 19.26
CA VAL A 141 -7.77 -14.38 20.08
C VAL A 141 -9.19 -14.02 19.61
N PHE A 142 -9.41 -13.95 18.30
CA PHE A 142 -10.72 -13.62 17.75
C PHE A 142 -11.76 -14.71 18.04
N LYS A 143 -11.42 -15.99 17.83
CA LYS A 143 -12.31 -17.12 18.16
C LYS A 143 -12.66 -17.15 19.65
N ALA A 144 -11.70 -16.84 20.53
CA ALA A 144 -11.95 -16.77 21.97
C ALA A 144 -12.85 -15.58 22.36
N ALA A 145 -12.69 -14.42 21.71
CA ALA A 145 -13.47 -13.22 22.00
C ALA A 145 -14.90 -13.27 21.43
N TYR A 146 -15.11 -13.99 20.32
CA TYR A 146 -16.39 -14.10 19.62
C TYR A 146 -16.69 -15.56 19.25
N PRO A 147 -16.99 -16.44 20.23
CA PRO A 147 -17.21 -17.86 20.00
C PRO A 147 -18.45 -18.17 19.15
N ASP A 148 -19.49 -17.34 19.26
CA ASP A 148 -20.79 -17.54 18.59
C ASP A 148 -20.82 -16.93 17.17
N LEU A 149 -19.80 -16.16 16.82
CA LEU A 149 -19.70 -15.48 15.53
C LEU A 149 -19.04 -16.43 14.53
N THR A 150 -19.83 -17.34 13.94
CA THR A 150 -19.37 -18.16 12.79
C THR A 150 -19.21 -17.26 11.56
N MET A 151 -18.09 -16.56 11.47
CA MET A 151 -17.66 -15.88 10.25
C MET A 151 -16.28 -16.38 9.88
N ASP A 152 -16.21 -17.16 8.81
CA ASP A 152 -14.97 -17.55 8.16
C ASP A 152 -14.28 -16.31 7.58
N ILE A 153 -13.23 -15.87 8.27
CA ILE A 153 -12.54 -14.60 8.00
C ILE A 153 -11.78 -14.62 6.65
N PHE A 154 -11.57 -15.79 6.02
CA PHE A 154 -10.86 -15.87 4.73
C PHE A 154 -11.44 -16.94 3.77
N GLY A 155 -12.73 -16.80 3.44
CA GLY A 155 -13.36 -17.13 2.14
C GLY A 155 -13.11 -18.46 1.43
N LYS A 156 -14.17 -19.31 1.40
CA LYS A 156 -14.76 -19.88 0.17
C LYS A 156 -16.30 -19.87 0.26
N LYS A 157 -16.91 -19.51 -0.88
CA LYS A 157 -18.34 -19.31 -1.22
C LYS A 157 -19.39 -19.43 -0.10
N VAL A 158 -19.94 -18.28 0.27
CA VAL A 158 -21.27 -18.17 0.90
C VAL A 158 -22.31 -18.14 -0.22
N GLU A 159 -23.40 -18.88 -0.07
CA GLU A 159 -24.61 -18.70 -0.89
C GLU A 159 -25.04 -17.22 -0.89
N PRO A 160 -25.61 -16.72 -2.00
CA PRO A 160 -25.97 -15.31 -2.10
C PRO A 160 -26.97 -14.94 -1.00
N ILE A 161 -26.58 -14.00 -0.15
CA ILE A 161 -27.48 -13.35 0.80
C ILE A 161 -28.61 -12.72 -0.01
N THR A 162 -29.81 -13.31 0.06
CA THR A 162 -30.97 -12.90 -0.74
C THR A 162 -31.49 -11.52 -0.39
N GLU A 163 -31.14 -10.95 0.77
CA GLU A 163 -31.37 -9.52 1.02
C GLU A 163 -30.25 -8.91 1.88
N LYS A 164 -29.39 -8.10 1.25
CA LYS A 164 -28.58 -7.13 2.00
C LYS A 164 -29.48 -5.98 2.44
N LYS A 165 -30.10 -6.07 3.62
CA LYS A 165 -30.67 -4.87 4.26
C LYS A 165 -29.53 -3.93 4.64
N PRO A 166 -29.44 -2.71 4.08
CA PRO A 166 -28.38 -1.79 4.43
C PRO A 166 -28.60 -1.30 5.86
N ILE A 167 -27.68 -1.57 6.78
CA ILE A 167 -27.57 -0.82 8.03
C ILE A 167 -27.03 0.56 7.66
N ARG A 168 -27.93 1.46 7.27
CA ARG A 168 -27.62 2.87 7.09
C ARG A 168 -27.60 3.48 8.48
N ILE A 169 -26.41 3.67 9.07
CA ILE A 169 -26.27 4.49 10.29
C ILE A 169 -26.85 5.86 9.94
N PRO A 170 -28.02 6.26 10.46
CA PRO A 170 -28.59 7.55 10.12
C PRO A 170 -27.71 8.61 10.78
N SER A 171 -27.36 9.66 10.04
CA SER A 171 -26.80 10.84 10.68
C SER A 171 -27.74 11.28 11.81
N LYS A 172 -27.20 11.88 12.89
CA LYS A 172 -28.00 12.32 14.05
C LYS A 172 -29.27 13.10 13.66
N LYS A 173 -29.20 13.89 12.58
CA LYS A 173 -30.34 14.63 12.01
C LYS A 173 -31.42 13.74 11.38
N MET A 174 -31.04 12.64 10.75
CA MET A 174 -31.98 11.70 10.13
C MET A 174 -32.65 10.81 11.18
N ALA A 175 -31.92 10.43 12.24
CA ALA A 175 -32.50 9.74 13.39
C ALA A 175 -33.54 10.60 14.13
N GLU A 176 -33.25 11.88 14.36
CA GLU A 176 -34.20 12.83 14.97
C GLU A 176 -35.47 13.06 14.11
N LYS A 177 -35.36 12.98 12.78
CA LYS A 177 -36.50 13.16 11.86
C LYS A 177 -37.43 11.94 11.81
N LEU A 178 -36.90 10.74 12.10
CA LEU A 178 -37.63 9.47 12.08
C LEU A 178 -38.24 9.10 13.44
N MET A 179 -37.88 9.80 14.52
CA MET A 179 -38.48 9.57 15.84
C MET A 179 -39.90 10.15 15.92
N SER A 180 -40.79 9.43 16.60
CA SER A 180 -42.12 9.95 16.90
C SER A 180 -42.03 11.22 17.76
N LYS A 181 -42.95 12.18 17.58
CA LYS A 181 -42.96 13.46 18.33
C LYS A 181 -42.77 13.29 19.86
N PRO A 182 -43.39 12.31 20.55
CA PRO A 182 -43.17 12.12 22.00
C PRO A 182 -41.77 11.62 22.33
N THR A 183 -41.22 10.68 21.56
CA THR A 183 -39.86 10.13 21.79
C THR A 183 -38.78 11.17 21.52
N LEU A 184 -38.97 12.03 20.50
CA LEU A 184 -38.10 13.17 20.23
C LEU A 184 -38.08 14.19 21.38
N ARG A 185 -39.24 14.46 22.01
CA ARG A 185 -39.35 15.37 23.16
C ARG A 185 -38.58 14.82 24.36
N ALA A 186 -38.78 13.54 24.70
CA ALA A 186 -38.08 12.87 25.81
C ALA A 186 -36.55 12.82 25.60
N TYR A 187 -36.10 12.57 24.38
CA TYR A 187 -34.66 12.59 24.05
C TYR A 187 -34.05 13.99 24.20
N LYS A 188 -34.74 15.04 23.73
CA LYS A 188 -34.27 16.42 23.85
C LYS A 188 -34.26 16.91 25.30
N THR A 189 -35.25 16.54 26.12
CA THR A 189 -35.27 16.86 27.55
C THR A 189 -34.15 16.12 28.30
N GLY A 190 -33.90 14.84 28.01
CA GLY A 190 -32.79 14.08 28.58
C GLY A 190 -31.42 14.71 28.31
N ILE A 191 -31.17 15.17 27.08
CA ILE A 191 -29.92 15.88 26.73
C ILE A 191 -29.78 17.20 27.51
N LYS A 192 -30.87 17.97 27.65
CA LYS A 192 -30.86 19.24 28.41
C LYS A 192 -30.54 18.98 29.88
N VAL A 193 -31.16 17.97 30.49
CA VAL A 193 -30.90 17.58 31.89
C VAL A 193 -29.45 17.12 32.08
N HIS A 194 -28.92 16.30 31.17
CA HIS A 194 -27.54 15.85 31.25
C HIS A 194 -26.53 17.01 31.14
N LYS A 195 -26.75 17.96 30.22
CA LYS A 195 -25.92 19.17 30.11
C LYS A 195 -25.98 20.04 31.37
N ALA A 196 -27.17 20.22 31.95
CA ALA A 196 -27.33 20.98 33.18
C ALA A 196 -26.61 20.32 34.38
N LYS A 197 -26.72 18.99 34.52
CA LYS A 197 -25.98 18.23 35.54
C LYS A 197 -24.46 18.41 35.40
N ASN A 198 -23.94 18.35 34.18
CA ASN A 198 -22.51 18.52 33.93
C ASN A 198 -22.04 19.96 34.22
N ALA A 199 -22.85 20.96 33.90
CA ALA A 199 -22.53 22.37 34.22
C ALA A 199 -22.51 22.61 35.74
N ILE A 200 -23.48 22.05 36.48
CA ILE A 200 -23.51 22.12 37.95
C ILE A 200 -22.30 21.39 38.55
N ALA A 201 -21.95 20.21 38.03
CA ALA A 201 -20.78 19.48 38.49
C ALA A 201 -19.47 20.26 38.26
N ALA A 202 -19.33 20.89 37.09
CA ALA A 202 -18.19 21.75 36.78
C ALA A 202 -18.12 22.99 37.70
N TYR A 203 -19.25 23.63 37.98
CA TYR A 203 -19.33 24.76 38.92
C TYR A 203 -18.96 24.34 40.34
N LYS A 204 -19.50 23.23 40.84
CA LYS A 204 -19.14 22.68 42.16
C LYS A 204 -17.65 22.35 42.26
N ALA A 205 -17.07 21.76 41.22
CA ALA A 205 -15.63 21.49 41.16
C ALA A 205 -14.79 22.77 41.14
N ALA A 206 -15.22 23.82 40.45
CA ALA A 206 -14.55 25.12 40.44
C ALA A 206 -14.64 25.83 41.80
N LEU A 207 -15.79 25.75 42.47
CA LEU A 207 -16.02 26.35 43.77
C LEU A 207 -15.21 25.65 44.87
N ALA A 208 -15.14 24.32 44.86
CA ALA A 208 -14.29 23.54 45.75
C ALA A 208 -12.80 23.91 45.59
N LYS A 209 -12.32 24.13 44.35
CA LYS A 209 -10.95 24.61 44.11
C LYS A 209 -10.69 26.03 44.61
N LYS A 210 -11.72 26.87 44.68
CA LYS A 210 -11.61 28.25 45.18
C LYS A 210 -11.62 28.32 46.71
N ILE A 211 -12.30 27.37 47.37
CA ILE A 211 -12.31 27.23 48.84
C ILE A 211 -11.00 26.61 49.36
N ALA A 212 -10.35 25.76 48.56
CA ALA A 212 -9.08 25.12 48.92
C ALA A 212 -7.83 26.00 48.71
N LYS A 213 -8.00 27.28 48.40
CA LYS A 213 -6.94 28.28 48.16
C LYS A 213 -7.10 29.44 49.12
#